data_AF-A0A7Z9XDC6-F1
#
_entry.id   AF-A0A7Z9XDC6-F1
#
_cell.length_a   1.000
_cell.length_b   1.000
_cell.length_c   1.000
_cell.angle_alpha   90.00
_cell.angle_beta   90.00
_cell.angle_gamma   90.00
#
_symmetry.space_group_name_H-M   'P 1'
#
loop_
_entity.id
_entity.type
_entity.pdbx_description
1 polymer ?
#
loop_
_entity_poly.entity_id
_entity_poly.type
_entity_poly.pdbx_seq_one_letter_code
_entity_poly.pdbx_strand_id
1 'polypeptide(L)'
;MRSTEALEFACLSGLLFCLAGLLVSAGCSKGVFGRSTAMDKTWTCDKEADDAMQQGAYGSGVLLHKRFLQKEPENALALYHLGYAYGQTGDHPKEVFHYEKAI
;
A
#
# COMPACT_ATOMS: atom_id res chain seq x y z
N MET A 1 -53.64 46.59 -5.03
CA MET A 1 -52.47 46.19 -5.83
C MET A 1 -51.17 46.28 -5.01
N ARG A 2 -51.04 45.52 -3.90
CA ARG A 2 -49.76 45.38 -3.17
C ARG A 2 -49.66 44.14 -2.26
N SER A 3 -50.77 43.43 -2.04
CA SER A 3 -50.85 42.31 -1.10
C SER A 3 -50.60 40.92 -1.70
N THR A 4 -50.68 40.75 -3.02
CA THR A 4 -50.43 39.46 -3.71
C THR A 4 -48.95 39.22 -4.01
N GLU A 5 -48.17 40.28 -4.25
CA GLU A 5 -46.72 40.23 -4.54
C GLU A 5 -45.88 39.87 -3.29
N ALA A 6 -46.39 40.18 -2.10
CA ALA A 6 -45.71 39.92 -0.83
C ALA A 6 -45.79 38.44 -0.41
N LEU A 7 -46.85 37.74 -0.82
CA LEU A 7 -47.09 36.33 -0.47
C LEU A 7 -46.27 35.37 -1.36
N GLU A 8 -46.08 35.72 -2.63
CA GLU A 8 -45.22 34.98 -3.58
C GLU A 8 -43.74 35.07 -3.18
N PHE A 9 -43.25 36.25 -2.75
CA PHE A 9 -41.88 36.44 -2.27
C PHE A 9 -41.57 35.67 -0.98
N ALA A 10 -42.55 35.54 -0.08
CA ALA A 10 -42.44 34.76 1.14
C ALA A 10 -42.34 33.24 0.85
N CYS A 11 -43.06 32.76 -0.16
CA CYS A 11 -42.99 31.35 -0.57
C CYS A 11 -41.68 31.00 -1.29
N LEU A 12 -41.19 31.87 -2.19
CA LEU A 12 -39.93 31.63 -2.90
C LEU A 12 -38.71 31.67 -1.97
N SER A 13 -38.72 32.57 -0.97
CA SER A 13 -37.65 32.63 0.04
C SER A 13 -37.67 31.44 1.00
N GLY A 14 -38.86 30.93 1.35
CA GLY A 14 -39.01 29.71 2.15
C GLY A 14 -38.49 28.46 1.47
N LEU A 15 -38.71 28.31 0.16
CA LEU A 15 -38.24 27.15 -0.60
C LEU A 15 -36.70 27.13 -0.78
N LEU A 16 -36.09 28.31 -0.89
CA LEU A 16 -34.63 28.46 -0.99
C LEU A 16 -33.91 28.18 0.35
N PHE A 17 -34.55 28.47 1.49
CA PHE A 17 -33.99 28.18 2.81
C PHE A 17 -33.93 26.67 3.10
N CYS A 18 -34.85 25.89 2.53
CA CYS A 18 -34.87 24.43 2.66
C CYS A 18 -33.74 23.72 1.89
N LEU A 19 -33.22 24.33 0.81
CA LEU A 19 -32.10 23.76 0.04
C LEU A 19 -30.72 24.10 0.65
N ALA A 20 -30.63 25.11 1.52
CA ALA A 20 -29.37 25.49 2.18
C ALA A 20 -29.06 24.69 3.46
N GLY A 21 -29.97 23.82 3.90
CA GLY A 21 -29.88 23.08 5.18
C GLY A 21 -29.09 21.78 5.18
N LEU A 22 -28.38 21.43 4.09
CA LEU A 22 -27.62 20.17 4.00
C LEU A 22 -26.09 20.32 4.07
N LEU A 23 -25.56 21.51 4.39
CA LEU A 23 -24.11 21.77 4.41
C LEU A 23 -23.45 21.81 5.80
N VAL A 24 -24.08 21.29 6.86
CA VAL A 24 -23.43 21.23 8.19
C VAL A 24 -23.41 19.81 8.73
N SER A 25 -22.82 18.88 7.97
CA SER A 25 -22.05 17.81 8.59
C SER A 25 -20.68 18.38 8.97
N ALA A 26 -20.62 19.07 10.11
CA ALA A 26 -19.36 19.26 10.83
C ALA A 26 -18.91 17.89 11.36
N GLY A 27 -18.44 17.04 10.45
CA GLY A 27 -17.78 15.79 10.78
C GLY A 27 -16.49 16.09 11.52
N CYS A 28 -16.36 15.55 12.72
CA CYS A 28 -15.10 15.55 13.47
C CYS A 28 -14.04 14.81 12.65
N SER A 29 -13.20 15.55 11.92
CA SER A 29 -11.94 14.99 11.42
C SER A 29 -11.01 14.81 12.62
N LYS A 30 -11.21 13.70 13.32
CA LYS A 30 -10.26 13.13 14.27
C LYS A 30 -8.91 13.04 13.56
N GLY A 31 -7.94 13.75 14.13
CA GLY A 31 -6.53 13.42 14.01
C GLY A 31 -5.96 13.57 12.61
N VAL A 32 -5.08 14.56 12.46
CA VAL A 32 -3.86 14.37 11.70
C VAL A 32 -3.20 13.10 12.24
N PHE A 33 -3.53 11.96 11.63
CA PHE A 33 -2.76 10.75 11.81
C PHE A 33 -1.44 11.05 11.12
N GLY A 34 -0.49 11.53 11.90
CA GLY A 34 0.92 11.46 11.56
C GLY A 34 1.22 9.99 11.33
N ARG A 35 1.06 9.54 10.08
CA ARG A 35 1.58 8.25 9.66
C ARG A 35 3.08 8.41 9.68
N SER A 36 3.67 7.95 10.78
CA SER A 36 5.09 7.70 10.91
C SER A 36 5.58 7.02 9.63
N THR A 37 6.37 7.73 8.81
CA THR A 37 7.00 7.20 7.61
C THR A 37 8.17 6.26 7.94
N ALA A 38 8.19 5.70 9.15
CA ALA A 38 9.09 4.60 9.50
C ALA A 38 8.63 3.24 8.94
N MET A 39 7.40 3.14 8.43
CA MET A 39 6.88 1.92 7.77
C MET A 39 6.17 2.26 6.46
N ASP A 40 6.95 2.67 5.47
CA ASP A 40 6.62 2.45 4.07
C ASP A 40 7.87 2.01 3.30
N LYS A 41 8.61 1.04 3.87
CA LYS A 41 9.55 0.27 3.05
C LYS A 41 8.72 -0.74 2.28
N THR A 42 8.17 -0.31 1.15
CA THR A 42 7.72 -1.24 0.13
C THR A 42 8.96 -1.97 -0.37
N TRP A 43 9.19 -3.19 0.14
CA TRP A 43 10.29 -4.03 -0.33
C TRP A 43 9.91 -4.57 -1.69
N THR A 44 10.49 -3.98 -2.73
CA THR A 44 10.38 -4.47 -4.10
C THR A 44 11.60 -5.34 -4.38
N CYS A 45 11.37 -6.51 -4.98
CA CYS A 45 12.45 -7.38 -5.46
C CYS A 45 12.57 -7.27 -6.99
N ASP A 46 13.66 -7.82 -7.52
CA ASP A 46 13.85 -7.96 -8.96
C ASP A 46 12.76 -8.85 -9.59
N LYS A 47 12.02 -8.30 -10.55
CA LYS A 47 10.92 -9.00 -11.20
C LYS A 47 11.38 -10.25 -11.95
N GLU A 48 12.55 -10.22 -12.58
CA GLU A 48 13.09 -11.37 -13.32
C GLU A 48 13.39 -12.52 -12.36
N ALA A 49 13.94 -12.21 -11.18
CA ALA A 49 14.15 -13.18 -10.12
C ALA A 49 12.83 -13.81 -9.66
N ASP A 50 11.80 -13.00 -9.38
CA ASP A 50 10.50 -13.48 -8.93
C ASP A 50 9.80 -14.33 -10.01
N ASP A 51 9.88 -13.92 -11.29
CA ASP A 51 9.32 -14.68 -12.41
C ASP A 51 10.03 -16.05 -12.56
N ALA A 52 11.34 -16.11 -12.35
CA ALA A 52 12.09 -17.38 -12.34
C ALA A 52 11.65 -18.29 -11.19
N MET A 53 11.37 -17.74 -10.01
CA MET A 53 10.86 -18.48 -8.84
C MET A 53 9.47 -19.04 -9.12
N GLN A 54 8.57 -18.27 -9.74
CA GLN A 54 7.23 -18.73 -10.12
C GLN A 54 7.26 -19.87 -11.14
N GLN A 55 8.26 -19.90 -12.00
CA GLN A 55 8.46 -20.97 -12.98
C GLN A 55 9.15 -22.21 -12.39
N GLY A 56 9.51 -22.20 -11.10
CA GLY A 56 10.28 -23.28 -10.46
C GLY A 56 11.74 -23.33 -10.92
N ALA A 57 12.23 -22.32 -11.63
CA ALA A 57 13.62 -22.21 -12.08
C ALA A 57 14.52 -21.72 -10.92
N TYR A 58 14.55 -22.48 -9.82
CA TYR A 58 15.18 -22.07 -8.57
C TYR A 58 16.68 -21.75 -8.70
N GLY A 59 17.40 -22.46 -9.58
CA GLY A 59 18.80 -22.14 -9.87
C GLY A 59 18.99 -20.73 -10.45
N SER A 60 18.13 -20.34 -11.40
CA SER A 60 18.11 -18.98 -11.95
C SER A 60 17.68 -17.95 -10.90
N GLY A 61 16.65 -18.27 -10.10
CA GLY A 61 16.21 -17.43 -8.99
C GLY A 61 17.32 -17.15 -7.98
N VAL A 62 18.11 -18.17 -7.59
CA VAL A 62 19.29 -17.99 -6.71
C VAL A 62 20.28 -17.00 -7.31
N LEU A 63 20.61 -17.12 -8.60
CA LEU A 63 21.57 -16.24 -9.26
C LEU A 63 21.07 -14.79 -9.33
N LEU A 64 19.80 -14.60 -9.68
CA LEU A 64 19.18 -13.28 -9.83
C LEU A 64 19.01 -12.58 -8.47
N HIS A 65 18.50 -13.28 -7.44
CA HIS A 65 18.39 -12.72 -6.09
C HIS A 65 19.76 -12.37 -5.51
N LYS A 66 20.80 -13.20 -5.71
CA LYS A 66 22.17 -12.85 -5.28
C LYS A 66 22.68 -11.58 -5.94
N ARG A 67 22.45 -11.42 -7.25
CA ARG A 67 22.83 -10.21 -7.99
C ARG A 67 22.08 -8.98 -7.47
N PHE A 68 20.80 -9.14 -7.18
CA PHE A 68 19.99 -8.06 -6.60
C PHE A 68 20.52 -7.65 -5.21
N LEU A 69 20.80 -8.63 -4.34
CA LEU A 69 21.36 -8.41 -3.00
C LEU A 69 22.77 -7.80 -3.00
N GLN A 70 23.53 -7.87 -4.10
CA GLN A 70 24.77 -7.09 -4.22
C GLN A 70 24.52 -5.58 -4.22
N LYS A 71 23.34 -5.15 -4.67
CA LYS A 71 22.92 -3.75 -4.72
C LYS A 71 22.11 -3.37 -3.48
N GLU A 72 21.24 -4.26 -3.03
CA GLU A 72 20.39 -4.07 -1.85
C GLU A 72 20.60 -5.18 -0.81
N PRO A 73 21.73 -5.17 -0.06
CA PRO A 73 22.14 -6.28 0.79
C PRO A 73 21.20 -6.57 1.96
N GLU A 74 20.38 -5.60 2.35
CA GLU A 74 19.43 -5.69 3.48
C GLU A 74 17.97 -5.83 3.01
N ASN A 75 17.74 -6.09 1.72
CA ASN A 75 16.38 -6.30 1.22
C ASN A 75 15.81 -7.62 1.75
N ALA A 76 14.96 -7.51 2.77
CA ALA A 76 14.36 -8.63 3.47
C ALA A 76 13.59 -9.57 2.54
N LEU A 77 12.86 -9.03 1.56
CA LEU A 77 12.09 -9.84 0.61
C LEU A 77 13.01 -10.69 -0.30
N ALA A 78 14.09 -10.09 -0.81
CA ALA A 78 15.06 -10.80 -1.63
C ALA A 78 15.84 -11.87 -0.82
N LEU A 79 16.16 -11.59 0.44
CA LEU A 79 16.77 -12.57 1.35
C LEU A 79 15.82 -13.76 1.61
N TYR A 80 14.53 -13.47 1.83
CA TYR A 80 13.51 -14.50 1.98
C TYR A 80 13.37 -15.37 0.72
N HIS A 81 13.23 -14.77 -0.47
CA HIS A 81 13.14 -15.55 -1.71
C HIS A 81 14.40 -16.39 -1.99
N LEU A 82 15.58 -15.86 -1.65
CA LEU A 82 16.84 -16.61 -1.77
C LEU A 82 16.88 -17.80 -0.80
N GLY A 83 16.41 -17.62 0.44
CA GLY A 83 16.26 -18.71 1.41
C GLY A 83 15.32 -19.80 0.90
N TYR A 84 14.14 -19.41 0.42
CA TYR A 84 13.17 -20.33 -0.17
C TYR A 84 13.75 -21.12 -1.36
N ALA A 85 14.46 -20.45 -2.27
CA ALA A 85 15.12 -21.11 -3.39
C ALA A 85 16.14 -22.17 -2.95
N TYR A 86 16.88 -21.90 -1.86
CA TYR A 86 17.80 -22.88 -1.29
C TYR A 86 17.08 -24.08 -0.68
N GLY A 87 15.96 -23.88 0.00
CA GLY A 87 15.12 -24.98 0.50
C GLY A 87 14.61 -25.86 -0.63
N GLN A 88 14.14 -25.25 -1.74
CA GLN A 88 13.67 -25.97 -2.92
C GLN A 88 14.77 -26.77 -3.63
N THR A 89 16.04 -26.37 -3.50
CA THR A 89 17.20 -27.06 -4.08
C THR A 89 17.89 -28.01 -3.09
N GLY A 90 17.37 -28.12 -1.86
CA GLY A 90 17.87 -29.03 -0.81
C GLY A 90 19.05 -28.50 -0.01
N ASP A 91 19.47 -27.25 -0.19
CA ASP A 91 20.53 -26.60 0.59
C ASP A 91 19.95 -25.95 1.85
N HIS A 92 19.43 -26.77 2.75
CA HIS A 92 18.79 -26.32 4.00
C HIS A 92 19.70 -25.46 4.90
N PRO A 93 21.03 -25.68 5.00
CA PRO A 93 21.90 -24.77 5.74
C PRO A 93 21.86 -23.34 5.19
N LYS A 94 21.85 -23.17 3.86
CA LYS A 94 21.73 -21.83 3.26
C LYS A 94 20.30 -21.28 3.37
N GLU A 95 19.28 -22.11 3.29
CA GLU A 95 17.89 -21.70 3.51
C GLU A 95 17.74 -20.98 4.86
N VAL A 96 18.13 -21.66 5.95
CA VAL A 96 18.03 -21.11 7.32
C VAL A 96 18.82 -19.82 7.45
N PHE A 97 20.07 -19.80 6.97
CA PHE A 97 20.93 -18.61 7.02
C PHE A 97 20.28 -17.39 6.36
N HIS A 98 19.61 -17.55 5.22
CA HIS A 98 18.99 -16.41 4.53
C HIS A 98 17.66 -16.00 5.16
N TYR A 99 16.90 -16.93 5.73
CA TYR A 99 15.71 -16.58 6.52
C TYR A 99 16.08 -15.81 7.80
N GLU A 100 17.14 -16.20 8.50
CA GLU A 100 17.62 -15.48 9.68
C GLU A 100 18.08 -14.06 9.35
N LYS A 101 18.64 -13.85 8.15
CA LYS A 101 19.03 -12.52 7.67
C LYS A 101 17.86 -11.65 7.23
N ALA A 102 16.70 -12.24 6.92
CA ALA A 102 15.56 -11.52 6.40
C ALA A 102 14.73 -10.80 7.49
N ILE A 103 15.00 -11.07 8.77
CA ILE A 103 14.26 -10.54 9.93
C ILE A 103 15.01 -9.45 10.70
#